data_AF-A0AAV3H7U9-F1
#
_entry.id   AF-A0AAV3H7U9-F1
#
_cell.length_a   1.000
_cell.length_b   1.000
_cell.length_c   1.000
_cell.angle_alpha   90.00
_cell.angle_beta   90.00
_cell.angle_gamma   90.00
#
_symmetry.space_group_name_H-M   'P 1'
#
loop_
_entity.id
_entity.type
_entity.pdbx_description
1 polymer ?
#
loop_
_entity_poly.entity_id
_entity_poly.type
_entity_poly.pdbx_seq_one_letter_code
_entity_poly.pdbx_strand_id
1 'polypeptide(L)'
;MRLLSEAQSGDLLLVEAIDRLSRLEHSAWVELKDTLNRKGLIIVSMDLPTSWQMVEMAGNDLTSGILRAVNAMLIDILATMARQDYETRRKRQQQGIERAKSEGIYIGRAKNQEAREIVREMLEQGVKPELIMKAAGISRATYYRIKNELLIVKSE
;
A
#
# COMPACT_ATOMS: atom_id res chain seq x y z
N MET A 1 13.71 -10.91 -9.45
CA MET A 1 12.96 -11.09 -10.70
C MET A 1 13.17 -12.51 -11.25
N ARG A 2 12.54 -13.54 -10.66
CA ARG A 2 12.74 -14.93 -11.10
C ARG A 2 11.93 -15.28 -12.36
N LEU A 3 10.71 -14.76 -12.45
CA LEU A 3 9.83 -14.96 -13.59
C LEU A 3 10.40 -14.36 -14.87
N LEU A 4 10.91 -13.12 -14.82
CA LEU A 4 11.55 -12.49 -15.98
C LEU A 4 12.87 -13.15 -16.37
N SER A 5 13.59 -13.81 -15.46
CA SER A 5 14.82 -14.53 -15.81
C SER A 5 14.53 -15.84 -16.54
N GLU A 6 13.43 -16.52 -16.18
CA GLU A 6 13.03 -17.81 -16.74
C GLU A 6 12.26 -17.67 -18.07
N ALA A 7 11.64 -16.52 -18.33
CA ALA A 7 10.87 -16.25 -19.55
C ALA A 7 11.75 -16.21 -20.82
N GLN A 8 11.25 -16.85 -21.87
CA GLN A 8 11.84 -16.97 -23.21
C GLN A 8 11.15 -16.06 -24.23
N SER A 9 11.77 -15.92 -25.40
CA SER A 9 11.21 -15.07 -26.46
C SER A 9 9.91 -15.66 -27.01
N GLY A 10 8.88 -14.82 -27.10
CA GLY A 10 7.53 -15.24 -27.47
C GLY A 10 6.62 -15.62 -26.30
N ASP A 11 7.14 -15.66 -25.07
CA ASP A 11 6.31 -15.93 -23.89
C ASP A 11 5.35 -14.76 -23.60
N LEU A 12 4.17 -15.13 -23.11
CA LEU A 12 3.12 -14.19 -22.70
C LEU A 12 3.15 -13.99 -21.19
N LEU A 13 3.25 -12.73 -20.77
CA LEU A 13 3.10 -12.35 -19.38
C LEU A 13 1.65 -11.96 -19.10
N LEU A 14 0.90 -12.88 -18.50
CA LEU A 14 -0.47 -12.60 -18.07
C LEU A 14 -0.47 -11.85 -16.73
N VAL A 15 -1.13 -10.69 -16.71
CA VAL A 15 -1.37 -9.90 -15.50
C VAL A 15 -2.87 -9.77 -15.25
N GLU A 16 -3.25 -9.71 -13.97
CA GLU A 16 -4.64 -9.45 -13.57
C GLU A 16 -5.10 -8.09 -14.14
N ALA A 17 -4.32 -7.04 -13.89
CA ALA A 17 -4.69 -5.68 -14.22
C ALA A 17 -3.44 -4.78 -14.42
N ILE A 18 -3.54 -3.77 -15.28
CA ILE A 18 -2.45 -2.80 -15.55
C ILE A 18 -2.15 -1.92 -14.32
N ASP A 19 -3.12 -1.69 -13.42
CA ASP A 19 -2.89 -0.90 -12.21
C ASP A 19 -1.88 -1.56 -11.25
N ARG A 20 -1.65 -2.87 -11.39
CA ARG A 20 -0.60 -3.56 -10.63
C ARG A 20 0.79 -3.07 -11.04
N LEU A 21 0.95 -2.70 -12.31
CA LEU A 21 2.19 -2.15 -12.86
C LEU A 21 2.34 -0.66 -12.55
N SER A 22 1.24 0.08 -12.34
CA SER A 22 1.27 1.51 -12.03
C SER A 22 1.78 1.87 -10.64
N ARG A 23 1.85 0.87 -9.75
CA ARG A 23 2.50 0.99 -8.44
C ARG A 23 4.03 1.06 -8.54
N LEU A 24 4.60 0.68 -9.68
CA LEU A 24 6.03 0.81 -9.93
C LEU A 24 6.40 2.29 -10.07
N GLU A 25 7.61 2.62 -9.63
CA GLU A 25 8.23 3.90 -9.96
C GLU A 25 8.52 4.00 -11.46
N HIS A 26 8.53 5.22 -12.00
CA HIS A 26 8.70 5.44 -13.43
C HIS A 26 9.98 4.80 -13.99
N SER A 27 11.08 4.85 -13.24
CA SER A 27 12.34 4.21 -13.61
C SER A 27 12.23 2.68 -13.70
N ALA A 28 11.55 2.05 -12.75
CA ALA A 28 11.31 0.60 -12.74
C ALA A 28 10.35 0.18 -13.87
N TRP A 29 9.37 1.01 -14.22
CA TRP A 29 8.51 0.77 -15.37
C TRP A 29 9.29 0.80 -16.69
N VAL A 30 10.17 1.78 -16.87
CA VAL A 30 11.04 1.88 -18.05
C VAL A 30 11.97 0.67 -18.15
N GLU A 31 12.60 0.26 -17.04
CA GLU A 31 13.46 -0.92 -17.00
C GLU A 31 12.70 -2.22 -17.33
N LEU A 32 11.48 -2.37 -16.82
CA LEU A 32 10.62 -3.50 -17.13
C LEU A 32 10.29 -3.54 -18.62
N LYS A 33 9.90 -2.41 -19.21
CA LYS A 33 9.62 -2.31 -20.66
C LYS A 33 10.83 -2.67 -21.51
N ASP A 34 11.99 -2.15 -21.17
CA ASP A 34 13.23 -2.48 -21.87
C ASP A 34 13.54 -3.98 -21.78
N THR A 35 13.31 -4.58 -20.63
CA THR A 35 13.50 -6.02 -20.41
C THR A 35 12.53 -6.85 -21.24
N LEU A 36 11.26 -6.45 -21.30
CA LEU A 36 10.23 -7.14 -22.09
C LEU A 36 10.52 -7.03 -23.59
N ASN A 37 10.84 -5.83 -24.08
CA ASN A 37 11.18 -5.60 -25.48
C ASN A 37 12.43 -6.37 -25.91
N ARG A 38 13.49 -6.35 -25.08
CA ARG A 38 14.74 -7.08 -25.38
C ARG A 38 14.53 -8.59 -25.43
N LYS A 39 13.64 -9.12 -24.60
CA LYS A 39 13.31 -10.55 -24.59
C LYS A 39 12.22 -10.92 -25.60
N GLY A 40 11.50 -9.96 -26.18
CA GLY A 40 10.35 -10.23 -27.06
C GLY A 40 9.14 -10.79 -26.29
N LEU A 41 8.95 -10.35 -25.05
CA LEU A 41 7.84 -10.75 -24.19
C LEU A 41 6.64 -9.84 -24.43
N ILE A 42 5.43 -10.40 -24.39
CA ILE A 42 4.19 -9.64 -24.58
C ILE A 42 3.41 -9.64 -23.26
N ILE A 43 3.02 -8.45 -22.77
CA ILE A 43 2.09 -8.34 -21.64
C ILE A 43 0.66 -8.46 -22.15
N VAL A 44 -0.10 -9.34 -21.50
CA VAL A 44 -1.55 -9.47 -21.68
C VAL A 44 -2.21 -9.19 -20.33
N SER A 45 -3.19 -8.29 -20.29
CA SER A 45 -3.98 -8.00 -19.09
C SER A 45 -5.38 -8.57 -19.26
N MET A 46 -5.94 -9.16 -18.20
CA MET A 46 -7.35 -9.62 -18.21
C MET A 46 -8.32 -8.46 -18.46
N ASP A 47 -8.00 -7.28 -17.92
CA ASP A 47 -8.82 -6.07 -18.08
C ASP A 47 -8.73 -5.42 -19.47
N LEU A 48 -7.88 -5.92 -20.37
CA LEU A 48 -7.72 -5.41 -21.74
C LEU A 48 -8.06 -6.47 -22.78
N PRO A 49 -9.32 -6.56 -23.23
CA PRO A 49 -9.76 -7.61 -24.16
C PRO A 49 -9.01 -7.58 -25.49
N THR A 50 -8.50 -6.42 -25.91
CA THR A 50 -7.71 -6.26 -27.14
C THR A 50 -6.40 -7.04 -27.10
N SER A 51 -5.78 -7.20 -25.92
CA SER A 51 -4.47 -7.84 -25.78
C SER A 51 -4.51 -9.35 -26.07
N TRP A 52 -5.61 -10.05 -25.74
CA TRP A 52 -5.77 -11.48 -26.07
C TRP A 52 -6.17 -11.71 -27.52
N GLN A 53 -7.12 -10.93 -28.04
CA GLN A 53 -7.60 -11.03 -29.42
C GLN A 53 -6.47 -10.81 -30.44
N MET A 54 -5.48 -9.97 -30.11
CA MET A 54 -4.31 -9.73 -30.96
C MET A 54 -3.33 -10.92 -31.02
N VAL A 55 -3.29 -11.77 -30.00
CA VAL A 55 -2.50 -13.02 -30.01
C VAL A 55 -3.10 -14.03 -30.99
N GLU A 56 -4.43 -14.12 -31.06
CA GLU A 56 -5.13 -15.01 -32.00
C GLU A 56 -5.04 -14.54 -33.46
N MET A 57 -4.91 -13.23 -33.71
CA MET A 57 -4.87 -12.65 -35.06
C MET A 57 -3.46 -12.57 -35.69
N ALA A 58 -2.43 -13.10 -35.03
CA ALA A 58 -1.03 -13.05 -35.47
C ALA A 58 -0.74 -14.06 -36.61
N GLY A 59 -1.37 -13.87 -37.77
CA GLY A 59 -1.13 -14.67 -38.98
C GLY A 59 -0.21 -14.00 -40.02
N ASN A 60 -0.07 -12.66 -40.00
CA ASN A 60 0.66 -11.89 -41.00
C ASN A 60 1.73 -10.99 -40.36
N ASP A 61 2.96 -11.02 -40.89
CA ASP A 61 4.17 -10.43 -40.28
C ASP A 61 4.10 -8.89 -40.15
N LEU A 62 3.55 -8.20 -41.17
CA LEU A 62 3.36 -6.74 -41.16
C LEU A 62 2.29 -6.31 -40.15
N THR A 63 1.17 -7.04 -40.11
CA THR A 63 0.06 -6.77 -39.19
C THR A 63 0.51 -7.02 -37.74
N SER A 64 1.32 -8.04 -37.51
CA SER A 64 1.88 -8.36 -36.18
C SER A 64 2.76 -7.25 -35.62
N GLY A 65 3.60 -6.61 -36.45
CA GLY A 65 4.43 -5.48 -36.05
C GLY A 65 3.62 -4.24 -35.64
N ILE A 66 2.61 -3.88 -36.45
CA ILE A 66 1.72 -2.74 -36.16
C ILE A 66 0.90 -3.00 -34.89
N LEU A 67 0.35 -4.21 -34.76
CA LEU A 67 -0.42 -4.61 -33.58
C LEU A 67 0.46 -4.58 -32.31
N ARG A 68 1.70 -5.05 -32.35
CA ARG A 68 2.65 -4.94 -31.23
C ARG A 68 2.92 -3.49 -30.82
N ALA A 69 3.14 -2.59 -31.80
CA ALA A 69 3.38 -1.18 -31.53
C ALA A 69 2.16 -0.49 -30.89
N VAL A 70 0.95 -0.78 -31.39
CA VAL A 70 -0.30 -0.24 -30.82
C VAL A 70 -0.52 -0.76 -29.41
N ASN A 71 -0.29 -2.04 -29.15
CA ASN A 71 -0.41 -2.61 -27.80
C ASN A 71 0.60 -1.98 -26.82
N ALA A 72 1.86 -1.81 -27.25
CA ALA A 72 2.87 -1.14 -26.44
C ALA A 72 2.47 0.30 -26.09
N MET A 73 1.91 1.04 -27.05
CA MET A 73 1.42 2.40 -26.84
C MET A 73 0.20 2.43 -25.89
N LEU A 74 -0.75 1.51 -26.05
CA LEU A 74 -1.92 1.41 -25.17
C LEU A 74 -1.51 1.10 -23.73
N ILE A 75 -0.60 0.16 -23.54
CA ILE A 75 -0.05 -0.17 -22.22
C ILE A 75 0.63 1.07 -21.61
N ASP A 76 1.36 1.85 -22.40
CA ASP A 76 2.01 3.07 -21.92
C ASP A 76 1.04 4.17 -21.49
N ILE A 77 -0.02 4.38 -22.26
CA ILE A 77 -1.08 5.33 -21.89
C ILE A 77 -1.74 4.89 -20.58
N LEU A 78 -2.11 3.61 -20.47
CA LEU A 78 -2.79 3.07 -19.29
C LEU A 78 -1.89 3.09 -18.06
N ALA A 79 -0.61 2.75 -18.20
CA ALA A 79 0.37 2.85 -17.12
C ALA A 79 0.52 4.31 -16.65
N THR A 80 0.58 5.26 -17.59
CA THR A 80 0.67 6.70 -17.28
C THR A 80 -0.58 7.19 -16.55
N MET A 81 -1.77 6.86 -17.04
CA MET A 81 -3.05 7.24 -16.40
C MET A 81 -3.17 6.62 -15.01
N ALA A 82 -2.83 5.34 -14.85
CA ALA A 82 -2.91 4.65 -13.57
C ALA A 82 -1.91 5.22 -12.54
N ARG A 83 -0.73 5.69 -12.99
CA ARG A 83 0.24 6.42 -12.15
C ARG A 83 -0.28 7.79 -11.74
N GLN A 84 -0.84 8.57 -12.68
CA GLN A 84 -1.45 9.88 -12.39
C GLN A 84 -2.59 9.76 -11.38
N ASP A 85 -3.44 8.73 -11.50
CA ASP A 85 -4.48 8.42 -10.54
C ASP A 85 -3.92 8.08 -9.15
N TYR A 86 -2.86 7.27 -9.10
CA TYR A 86 -2.18 6.93 -7.85
C TYR A 86 -1.62 8.18 -7.15
N GLU A 87 -0.90 9.02 -7.87
CA GLU A 87 -0.31 10.26 -7.34
C GLU A 87 -1.39 11.25 -6.90
N THR A 88 -2.46 11.38 -7.67
CA THR A 88 -3.60 12.24 -7.34
C THR A 88 -4.30 11.77 -6.06
N ARG A 89 -4.54 10.47 -5.90
CA ARG A 89 -5.12 9.89 -4.67
C ARG A 89 -4.22 10.15 -3.47
N ARG A 90 -2.91 9.94 -3.61
CA ARG A 90 -1.94 10.16 -2.52
C ARG A 90 -1.87 11.64 -2.11
N LYS A 91 -1.87 12.56 -3.08
CA LYS A 91 -1.90 14.00 -2.82
C LYS A 91 -3.17 14.41 -2.08
N ARG A 92 -4.34 13.93 -2.51
CA ARG A 92 -5.63 14.19 -1.84
C ARG A 92 -5.67 13.61 -0.43
N GLN A 93 -5.14 12.40 -0.23
CA GLN A 93 -5.02 11.81 1.10
C GLN A 93 -4.15 12.67 2.01
N GLN A 94 -2.99 13.12 1.52
CA GLN A 94 -2.11 14.00 2.28
C GLN A 94 -2.79 15.31 2.67
N GLN A 95 -3.49 15.96 1.74
CA GLN A 95 -4.28 17.17 2.03
C GLN A 95 -5.35 16.92 3.09
N GLY A 96 -6.04 15.77 3.03
CA GLY A 96 -7.02 15.36 4.04
C GLY A 96 -6.39 15.15 5.42
N ILE A 97 -5.20 14.52 5.47
CA ILE A 97 -4.44 14.33 6.71
C ILE A 97 -4.01 15.67 7.29
N GLU A 98 -3.46 16.57 6.48
CA GLU A 98 -3.02 17.91 6.90
C GLU A 98 -4.18 18.73 7.46
N ARG A 99 -5.33 18.72 6.78
CA ARG A 99 -6.54 19.36 7.25
C ARG A 99 -7.01 18.79 8.60
N ALA A 100 -7.14 17.47 8.70
CA ALA A 100 -7.57 16.82 9.94
C ALA A 100 -6.56 17.01 11.09
N LYS A 101 -5.26 17.18 10.79
CA LYS A 101 -4.26 17.58 11.79
C LYS A 101 -4.47 19.03 12.25
N SER A 102 -4.74 19.97 11.34
CA SER A 102 -5.05 21.36 11.70
C SER A 102 -6.34 21.51 12.49
N GLU A 103 -7.33 20.65 12.22
CA GLU A 103 -8.59 20.57 12.95
C GLU A 103 -8.47 19.77 14.28
N GLY A 104 -7.27 19.28 14.61
CA GLY A 104 -7.00 18.57 15.88
C GLY A 104 -7.62 17.18 16.01
N ILE A 105 -8.12 16.60 14.91
CA ILE A 105 -8.81 15.29 14.91
C ILE A 105 -7.85 14.14 15.23
N TYR A 106 -6.58 14.26 14.84
CA TYR A 106 -5.56 13.23 15.12
C TYR A 106 -5.08 13.29 16.58
N ILE A 107 -5.88 12.71 17.49
CA ILE A 107 -5.57 12.59 18.93
C ILE A 107 -4.74 11.33 19.29
N GLY A 108 -4.33 10.56 18.29
CA GLY A 108 -3.62 9.29 18.48
C GLY A 108 -4.52 8.16 18.97
N ARG A 109 -3.92 7.10 19.52
CA ARG A 109 -4.70 5.97 20.09
C ARG A 109 -5.43 6.44 21.34
N ALA A 110 -6.74 6.25 21.36
CA ALA A 110 -7.56 6.53 22.54
C ALA A 110 -7.00 5.82 23.78
N LYS A 111 -6.87 6.56 24.87
CA LYS A 111 -6.45 6.06 26.17
C LYS A 111 -7.54 5.12 26.71
N ASN A 112 -7.18 3.91 27.15
CA ASN A 112 -8.12 3.00 27.80
C ASN A 112 -8.49 3.59 29.18
N GLN A 113 -9.71 4.12 29.31
CA GLN A 113 -10.16 4.80 30.52
C GLN A 113 -10.53 3.83 31.64
N GLU A 114 -11.15 2.70 31.32
CA GLU A 114 -11.48 1.65 32.30
C GLU A 114 -10.22 1.15 33.01
N ALA A 115 -9.17 0.83 32.25
CA ALA A 115 -7.89 0.43 32.82
C ALA A 115 -7.25 1.53 33.68
N ARG A 116 -7.48 2.81 33.37
CA ARG A 116 -6.97 3.95 34.15
C ARG A 116 -7.74 4.15 35.45
N GLU A 117 -9.04 3.93 35.45
CA GLU A 117 -9.89 3.99 36.64
C GLU A 117 -9.52 2.89 37.62
N ILE A 118 -9.41 1.63 37.16
CA ILE A 118 -8.95 0.51 37.97
C ILE A 118 -7.57 0.80 38.59
N VAL A 119 -6.63 1.33 37.78
CA VAL A 119 -5.31 1.71 38.30
C VAL A 119 -5.42 2.81 39.34
N ARG A 120 -6.27 3.83 39.14
CA ARG A 120 -6.44 4.94 40.10
C ARG A 120 -6.98 4.43 41.44
N GLU A 121 -8.08 3.69 41.43
CA GLU A 121 -8.74 3.19 42.63
C GLU A 121 -7.84 2.25 43.44
N MET A 122 -7.23 1.27 42.77
CA MET A 122 -6.39 0.29 43.47
C MET A 122 -5.05 0.89 43.94
N LEU A 123 -4.56 1.94 43.28
CA LEU A 123 -3.37 2.67 43.73
C LEU A 123 -3.67 3.48 45.00
N GLU A 124 -4.87 4.07 45.11
CA GLU A 124 -5.31 4.77 46.33
C GLU A 124 -5.52 3.82 47.51
N GLN A 125 -5.93 2.58 47.24
CA GLN A 125 -6.03 1.50 48.23
C GLN A 125 -4.67 0.89 48.61
N GLY A 126 -3.56 1.34 48.01
CA GLY A 126 -2.21 0.84 48.33
C GLY A 126 -1.94 -0.59 47.85
N VAL A 127 -2.68 -1.09 46.87
CA VAL A 127 -2.53 -2.46 46.35
C VAL A 127 -1.19 -2.63 45.62
N LYS A 128 -0.61 -3.84 45.70
CA LYS A 128 0.65 -4.17 45.01
C LYS A 128 0.51 -4.01 43.48
N PRO A 129 1.51 -3.45 42.79
CA PRO A 129 1.47 -3.22 41.33
C PRO A 129 1.11 -4.44 40.49
N GLU A 130 1.56 -5.63 40.87
CA GLU A 130 1.30 -6.89 40.17
C GLU A 130 -0.19 -7.24 40.09
N LEU A 131 -0.91 -7.03 41.19
CA LEU A 131 -2.35 -7.27 41.26
C LEU A 131 -3.13 -6.22 40.45
N ILE A 132 -2.68 -4.97 40.48
CA ILE A 132 -3.27 -3.88 39.68
C ILE A 132 -3.11 -4.16 38.18
N MET A 133 -1.90 -4.54 37.75
CA MET A 133 -1.64 -4.89 36.34
C MET A 133 -2.52 -6.04 35.86
N LYS A 134 -2.71 -7.07 36.71
CA LYS A 134 -3.55 -8.21 36.40
C LYS A 134 -5.04 -7.84 36.36
N ALA A 135 -5.52 -7.04 37.31
CA ALA A 135 -6.91 -6.60 37.38
C ALA A 135 -7.29 -5.67 36.23
N ALA A 136 -6.40 -4.73 35.87
CA ALA A 136 -6.62 -3.80 34.75
C ALA A 136 -6.28 -4.41 33.37
N GLY A 137 -5.72 -5.63 33.32
CA GLY A 137 -5.33 -6.29 32.06
C GLY A 137 -4.26 -5.54 31.26
N ILE A 138 -3.34 -4.84 31.93
CA ILE A 138 -2.35 -3.96 31.30
C ILE A 138 -0.91 -4.43 31.51
N SER A 139 -0.03 -4.05 30.58
CA SER A 139 1.41 -4.28 30.69
C SER A 139 2.06 -3.39 31.76
N ARG A 140 3.22 -3.83 32.27
CA ARG A 140 4.04 -3.05 33.22
C ARG A 140 4.36 -1.65 32.73
N ALA A 141 4.74 -1.51 31.45
CA ALA A 141 5.01 -0.20 30.84
C ALA A 141 3.77 0.72 30.87
N THR A 142 2.59 0.16 30.61
CA THR A 142 1.33 0.93 30.64
C THR A 142 0.96 1.34 32.05
N TYR A 143 1.15 0.47 33.04
CA TYR A 143 0.94 0.79 34.46
C TYR A 143 1.80 1.97 34.92
N TYR A 144 3.13 1.92 34.72
CA TYR A 144 4.01 3.00 35.18
C TYR A 144 3.75 4.32 34.44
N ARG A 145 3.38 4.27 33.15
CA ARG A 145 2.93 5.46 32.42
C ARG A 145 1.68 6.07 33.04
N ILE A 146 0.66 5.27 33.34
CA ILE A 146 -0.58 5.74 33.98
C ILE A 146 -0.27 6.30 35.38
N LYS A 147 0.53 5.59 36.18
CA LYS A 147 0.94 6.04 37.52
C LYS A 147 1.64 7.41 37.46
N ASN A 148 2.59 7.58 36.55
CA ASN A 148 3.31 8.86 36.41
C ASN A 148 2.38 9.98 35.93
N GLU A 149 1.49 9.72 34.98
CA GLU A 149 0.47 10.69 34.56
C GLU A 149 -0.44 11.12 35.73
N LEU A 150 -0.86 10.18 36.59
CA LEU A 150 -1.70 10.47 37.76
C LEU A 150 -0.96 11.26 38.86
N LEU A 151 0.35 11.06 39.01
CA LEU A 151 1.17 11.82 39.97
C LEU A 151 1.32 13.28 39.56
N ILE A 152 1.49 13.56 38.26
CA ILE A 152 1.61 14.93 37.72
C ILE A 152 0.32 15.72 37.95
N VAL A 153 -0.85 15.09 37.80
CA VAL A 153 -2.16 15.75 38.00
C VAL A 153 -2.45 16.06 39.48
N LYS A 154 -1.82 15.38 40.44
CA LYS A 154 -1.96 15.67 41.88
C LYS A 154 -1.03 16.80 42.37
N SER A 155 -0.08 17.25 41.54
CA SER A 155 0.90 18.30 41.87
C SER A 155 0.59 19.68 41.28
N GLU A 156 -0.45 19.79 40.47
CA GLU A 156 -1.07 21.05 40.02
C GLU A 156 -2.34 21.33 40.85
#